data_AF-A0A8T7K8M5-F1
#
_entry.id   AF-A0A8T7K8M5-F1
#
_cell.length_a   1.000
_cell.length_b   1.000
_cell.length_c   1.000
_cell.angle_alpha   90.00
_cell.angle_beta   90.00
_cell.angle_gamma   90.00
#
_symmetry.space_group_name_H-M   'P 1'
#
loop_
_entity.id
_entity.type
_entity.pdbx_description
1 polymer ?
#
loop_
_entity_poly.entity_id
_entity_poly.type
_entity_poly.pdbx_seq_one_letter_code
_entity_poly.pdbx_strand_id
1 'polypeptide(L)'
;MANAAGMLWYVNNEYRKRLAQAQTSCGLLRELLRQWWAESDSARATHYALDEITALTDEHRHWRSQHYYDPAQNGRMVQGERDITRALSHFHRMRLAHIPRLQNLRAIFDQIERPNPQITQLSSGDDLWERALLALDDLTQFQDYLEALRAS
;
A
#
# COMPACT_ATOMS: atom_id res chain seq x y z
N MET A 1 -13.25 -7.09 21.34
CA MET A 1 -11.80 -7.26 21.07
C MET A 1 -11.59 -8.37 20.06
N ALA A 2 -10.98 -8.10 18.91
CA ALA A 2 -10.57 -9.14 17.98
C ALA A 2 -9.53 -10.04 18.67
N ASN A 3 -9.71 -11.37 18.63
CA ASN A 3 -8.69 -12.29 19.10
C ASN A 3 -7.41 -12.16 18.24
N ALA A 4 -6.26 -12.64 18.75
CA ALA A 4 -4.97 -12.45 18.08
C ALA A 4 -4.96 -12.97 16.63
N ALA A 5 -5.65 -14.08 16.36
CA ALA A 5 -5.81 -14.63 15.02
C ALA A 5 -6.61 -13.69 14.09
N GLY A 6 -7.70 -13.10 14.59
CA GLY A 6 -8.48 -12.10 13.89
C GLY A 6 -7.67 -10.86 13.54
N MET A 7 -6.83 -10.38 14.48
CA MET A 7 -5.92 -9.25 14.23
C MET A 7 -4.91 -9.58 13.11
N LEU A 8 -4.29 -10.76 13.13
CA LEU A 8 -3.36 -11.18 12.07
C LEU A 8 -4.04 -11.27 10.70
N TRP A 9 -5.22 -11.90 10.64
CA TRP A 9 -6.02 -11.98 9.41
C TRP A 9 -6.36 -10.59 8.88
N TYR A 10 -6.76 -9.69 9.77
CA TYR A 10 -7.17 -8.34 9.43
C TYR A 10 -6.01 -7.51 8.88
N VAL A 11 -4.88 -7.49 9.59
CA VAL A 11 -3.66 -6.79 9.18
C VAL A 11 -3.22 -7.22 7.78
N ASN A 12 -3.19 -8.53 7.52
CA ASN A 12 -2.86 -9.07 6.20
C ASN A 12 -3.84 -8.60 5.11
N ASN A 13 -5.15 -8.66 5.36
CA ASN A 13 -6.14 -8.35 4.33
C ASN A 13 -6.26 -6.86 4.03
N GLU A 14 -6.34 -6.02 5.06
CA GLU A 14 -6.45 -4.58 4.86
C GLU A 14 -5.17 -4.00 4.26
N TYR A 15 -4.00 -4.46 4.69
CA TYR A 15 -2.76 -3.99 4.10
C TYR A 15 -2.63 -4.39 2.63
N ARG A 16 -2.98 -5.65 2.29
CA ARG A 16 -3.05 -6.12 0.90
C ARG A 16 -4.00 -5.31 0.05
N LYS A 17 -5.18 -4.97 0.59
CA LYS A 17 -6.19 -4.18 -0.12
C LYS A 17 -5.67 -2.77 -0.42
N ARG A 18 -5.06 -2.10 0.55
CA ARG A 18 -4.48 -0.76 0.35
C ARG A 18 -3.32 -0.77 -0.64
N LEU A 19 -2.44 -1.78 -0.59
CA LEU A 19 -1.37 -1.97 -1.58
C LEU A 19 -1.94 -2.12 -3.00
N ALA A 20 -2.96 -2.97 -3.17
CA ALA A 20 -3.62 -3.15 -4.45
C ALA A 20 -4.27 -1.86 -4.96
N GLN A 21 -4.93 -1.10 -4.08
CA GLN A 21 -5.55 0.18 -4.44
C GLN A 21 -4.51 1.22 -4.88
N ALA A 22 -3.38 1.33 -4.18
CA ALA A 22 -2.28 2.22 -4.57
C ALA A 22 -1.68 1.80 -5.92
N GLN A 23 -1.43 0.50 -6.11
CA GLN A 23 -0.89 -0.04 -7.36
C GLN A 23 -1.84 0.22 -8.54
N THR A 24 -3.15 -0.02 -8.37
CA THR A 24 -4.14 0.26 -9.42
C THR A 24 -4.22 1.76 -9.72
N SER A 25 -4.29 2.62 -8.70
CA SER A 25 -4.44 4.06 -8.90
C SER A 25 -3.21 4.67 -9.58
N CYS A 26 -2.00 4.31 -9.14
CA CYS A 26 -0.75 4.74 -9.77
C CYS A 26 -0.59 4.15 -11.17
N GLY A 27 -1.01 2.89 -11.38
CA GLY A 27 -0.97 2.24 -12.70
C GLY A 27 -1.86 2.96 -13.73
N LEU A 28 -3.10 3.31 -13.35
CA LEU A 28 -4.01 4.08 -14.20
C LEU A 28 -3.46 5.48 -14.49
N LEU A 29 -2.97 6.17 -13.47
CA LEU A 29 -2.36 7.49 -13.63
C LEU A 29 -1.14 7.43 -14.57
N ARG A 30 -0.31 6.39 -14.45
CA ARG A 30 0.86 6.20 -15.32
C ARG A 30 0.45 6.04 -16.78
N GLU A 31 -0.51 5.18 -17.08
CA GLU A 31 -0.96 4.96 -18.45
C GLU A 31 -1.54 6.23 -19.07
N LEU A 32 -2.30 6.99 -18.28
CA LEU A 32 -2.84 8.28 -18.71
C LEU A 32 -1.73 9.30 -18.99
N LEU A 33 -0.78 9.47 -18.07
CA LEU A 33 0.33 10.41 -18.25
C LEU A 33 1.26 9.98 -19.39
N ARG A 34 1.41 8.67 -19.64
CA ARG A 34 2.16 8.17 -20.80
C ARG A 34 1.53 8.58 -22.13
N GLN A 35 0.20 8.72 -22.18
CA GLN A 35 -0.50 9.11 -23.41
C GLN A 35 -0.41 10.62 -23.67
N TRP A 36 -0.51 11.44 -22.63
CA TRP A 36 -0.68 12.89 -22.78
C TRP A 36 0.52 13.72 -22.33
N TRP A 37 1.43 13.14 -21.54
CA TRP A 37 2.49 13.89 -20.86
C TRP A 37 3.73 13.04 -20.50
N ALA A 38 4.16 12.16 -21.41
CA ALA A 38 5.16 11.11 -21.15
C ALA A 38 6.51 11.62 -20.59
N GLU A 39 6.97 12.79 -21.02
CA GLU A 39 8.28 13.35 -20.65
C GLU A 39 8.23 14.29 -19.41
N SER A 40 7.09 14.38 -18.72
CA SER A 40 6.99 15.19 -17.50
C SER A 40 7.69 14.59 -16.29
N ASP A 41 8.04 15.45 -15.33
CA ASP A 41 8.38 15.02 -13.97
C ASP A 41 7.25 14.20 -13.35
N SER A 42 5.99 14.54 -13.63
CA SER A 42 4.81 13.81 -13.15
C SER A 42 4.71 12.39 -13.70
N ALA A 43 5.02 12.17 -14.97
CA ALA A 43 5.10 10.83 -15.54
C ALA A 43 6.24 10.01 -14.92
N ARG A 44 7.43 10.62 -14.76
CA ARG A 44 8.58 9.97 -14.10
C ARG A 44 8.30 9.62 -12.63
N ALA A 45 7.74 10.55 -11.87
CA ALA A 45 7.37 10.35 -10.47
C ALA A 45 6.33 9.24 -10.31
N THR A 46 5.32 9.21 -11.20
CA THR A 46 4.30 8.16 -11.18
C THR A 46 4.89 6.79 -11.53
N HIS A 47 5.82 6.73 -12.47
CA HIS A 47 6.56 5.50 -12.78
C HIS A 47 7.35 5.00 -11.57
N TYR A 48 8.15 5.88 -10.97
CA TYR A 48 8.92 5.57 -9.76
C TYR A 48 8.01 5.10 -8.61
N ALA A 49 6.86 5.76 -8.39
CA ALA A 49 5.91 5.36 -7.37
C ALA A 49 5.34 3.97 -7.58
N LEU A 50 5.05 3.59 -8.83
CA LEU A 50 4.55 2.27 -9.16
C LEU A 50 5.61 1.18 -8.91
N ASP A 51 6.87 1.45 -9.22
CA ASP A 51 7.98 0.53 -8.95
C ASP A 51 8.15 0.34 -7.43
N GLU A 52 8.13 1.42 -6.65
CA GLU A 52 8.18 1.36 -5.19
C GLU A 52 7.00 0.57 -4.61
N ILE A 53 5.76 0.85 -5.03
CA ILE A 53 4.57 0.11 -4.57
C ILE A 53 4.66 -1.38 -4.94
N THR A 54 5.21 -1.70 -6.12
CA THR A 54 5.43 -3.08 -6.53
C THR A 54 6.40 -3.79 -5.59
N ALA A 55 7.51 -3.13 -5.25
CA ALA A 55 8.46 -3.65 -4.26
C ALA A 55 7.82 -3.85 -2.87
N LEU A 56 7.02 -2.89 -2.38
CA LEU A 56 6.27 -3.04 -1.11
C LEU A 56 5.29 -4.23 -1.15
N THR A 57 4.67 -4.46 -2.31
CA THR A 57 3.75 -5.57 -2.53
C THR A 57 4.46 -6.91 -2.50
N ASP A 58 5.66 -7.00 -3.08
CA ASP A 58 6.49 -8.19 -3.07
C ASP A 58 7.08 -8.47 -1.69
N GLU A 59 7.49 -7.45 -0.95
CA GLU A 59 7.91 -7.55 0.45
C GLU A 59 6.76 -8.09 1.34
N HIS A 60 5.54 -7.57 1.16
CA HIS A 60 4.36 -8.09 1.85
C HIS A 60 4.03 -9.54 1.45
N ARG A 61 4.16 -9.88 0.17
CA ARG A 61 3.99 -11.26 -0.32
C ARG A 61 5.01 -12.20 0.32
N HIS A 62 6.27 -11.76 0.40
CA HIS A 62 7.34 -12.50 1.06
C HIS A 62 7.02 -12.71 2.54
N TRP A 63 6.64 -11.66 3.27
CA TRP A 63 6.19 -11.76 4.66
C TRP A 63 5.06 -12.80 4.84
N ARG A 64 4.05 -12.79 3.96
CA ARG A 64 2.96 -13.78 4.02
C ARG A 64 3.48 -15.21 3.89
N SER A 65 4.36 -15.45 2.92
CA SER A 65 4.94 -16.78 2.69
C SER A 65 5.78 -17.28 3.86
N GLN A 66 6.47 -16.39 4.56
CA GLN A 66 7.40 -16.75 5.64
C GLN A 66 6.76 -16.82 7.03
N HIS A 67 5.69 -16.05 7.26
CA HIS A 67 5.20 -15.79 8.62
C HIS A 67 3.69 -15.91 8.79
N TYR A 68 2.89 -15.67 7.74
CA TYR A 68 1.44 -15.70 7.86
C TYR A 68 0.88 -17.12 7.75
N TYR A 69 1.47 -17.94 6.88
CA TYR A 69 1.01 -19.30 6.62
C TYR A 69 1.73 -20.35 7.48
N ASP A 70 0.97 -21.34 7.93
CA ASP A 70 1.48 -22.54 8.59
C ASP A 70 2.09 -23.47 7.53
N PRO A 71 3.41 -23.78 7.61
CA PRO A 71 4.09 -24.65 6.66
C PRO A 71 3.52 -26.08 6.62
N ALA A 72 2.95 -26.56 7.73
CA ALA A 72 2.42 -27.91 7.86
C ALA A 72 0.95 -28.03 7.41
N GLN A 73 0.24 -26.91 7.25
CA GLN A 73 -1.21 -26.89 7.00
C GLN A 73 -1.61 -26.31 5.64
N ASN A 74 -0.83 -26.57 4.58
CA ASN A 74 -1.19 -26.28 3.17
C ASN A 74 -1.80 -24.89 2.95
N GLY A 75 -1.15 -23.82 3.44
CA GLY A 75 -1.59 -22.45 3.18
C GLY A 75 -2.71 -21.94 4.09
N ARG A 76 -2.99 -22.62 5.21
CA ARG A 76 -3.78 -22.04 6.30
C ARG A 76 -2.96 -21.02 7.09
N MET A 77 -3.63 -20.02 7.65
CA MET A 77 -2.99 -19.03 8.53
C MET A 77 -2.52 -19.72 9.83
N VAL A 78 -1.37 -19.30 10.36
CA VAL A 78 -0.89 -19.75 11.68
C VAL A 78 -1.95 -19.52 12.77
N GLN A 79 -2.11 -20.49 13.66
CA GLN A 79 -3.11 -20.47 14.73
C GLN A 79 -2.50 -20.39 16.14
N GLY A 80 -1.24 -20.80 16.30
CA GLY A 80 -0.54 -20.77 17.58
C GLY A 80 -0.27 -19.35 18.03
N GLU A 81 -0.55 -19.03 19.30
CA GLU A 81 -0.39 -17.66 19.85
C GLU A 81 1.03 -17.11 19.67
N ARG A 82 2.04 -17.97 19.87
CA ARG A 82 3.45 -17.60 19.67
C ARG A 82 3.75 -17.26 18.21
N ASP A 83 3.24 -18.06 17.27
CA ASP A 83 3.44 -17.86 15.84
C ASP A 83 2.70 -16.62 15.33
N ILE A 84 1.48 -16.39 15.82
CA ILE A 84 0.70 -15.18 15.54
C ILE A 84 1.45 -13.93 16.03
N THR A 85 1.93 -13.95 17.27
CA THR A 85 2.70 -12.83 17.85
C THR A 85 3.97 -12.56 17.06
N ARG A 86 4.68 -13.63 16.65
CA ARG A 86 5.85 -13.54 15.79
C ARG A 86 5.48 -12.94 14.43
N ALA A 87 4.43 -13.41 13.77
CA ALA A 87 3.99 -12.92 12.47
C ALA A 87 3.66 -11.42 12.50
N LEU A 88 2.90 -10.97 13.51
CA LEU A 88 2.58 -9.57 13.74
C LEU A 88 3.84 -8.72 14.00
N SER A 89 4.80 -9.24 14.77
CA SER A 89 6.07 -8.55 15.03
C SER A 89 6.93 -8.40 13.78
N HIS A 90 6.96 -9.41 12.91
CA HIS A 90 7.62 -9.32 11.60
C HIS A 90 6.88 -8.36 10.66
N PHE A 91 5.55 -8.37 10.67
CA PHE A 91 4.75 -7.43 9.88
C PHE A 91 5.05 -5.98 10.28
N HIS A 92 5.08 -5.70 11.59
CA HIS A 92 5.33 -4.36 12.09
C HIS A 92 6.71 -3.85 11.66
N ARG A 93 7.76 -4.69 11.74
CA ARG A 93 9.11 -4.33 11.27
C ARG A 93 9.15 -4.00 9.78
N MET A 94 8.54 -4.85 8.95
CA MET A 94 8.40 -4.59 7.52
C MET A 94 7.65 -3.26 7.28
N ARG A 95 6.52 -3.06 7.96
CA ARG A 95 5.71 -1.85 7.83
C ARG A 95 6.47 -0.60 8.22
N LEU A 96 7.26 -0.62 9.30
CA LEU A 96 8.12 0.49 9.71
C LEU A 96 9.14 0.84 8.61
N ALA A 97 9.73 -0.16 7.95
CA ALA A 97 10.64 0.07 6.83
C ALA A 97 9.92 0.67 5.60
N HIS A 98 8.62 0.41 5.43
CA HIS A 98 7.83 1.00 4.35
C HIS A 98 7.48 2.48 4.59
N ILE A 99 7.41 2.96 5.85
CA ILE A 99 7.02 4.36 6.17
C ILE A 99 7.88 5.40 5.43
N PRO A 100 9.21 5.42 5.57
CA PRO A 100 10.02 6.46 4.95
C PRO A 100 9.94 6.44 3.41
N ARG A 101 9.75 5.26 2.81
CA ARG A 101 9.58 5.11 1.35
C ARG A 101 8.27 5.75 0.89
N LEU A 102 7.16 5.49 1.59
CA LEU A 102 5.87 6.10 1.30
C LEU A 102 5.87 7.61 1.52
N GLN A 103 6.53 8.08 2.59
CA GLN A 103 6.71 9.51 2.85
C GLN A 103 7.54 10.19 1.75
N ASN A 104 8.59 9.52 1.26
CA ASN A 104 9.39 10.01 0.14
C ASN A 104 8.55 10.11 -1.14
N LEU A 105 7.73 9.11 -1.44
CA LEU A 105 6.79 9.19 -2.57
C LEU A 105 5.88 10.41 -2.44
N ARG A 106 5.26 10.62 -1.28
CA ARG A 106 4.40 11.79 -1.07
C ARG A 106 5.16 13.10 -1.26
N ALA A 107 6.36 13.21 -0.70
CA ALA A 107 7.19 14.40 -0.84
C ALA A 107 7.54 14.69 -2.32
N ILE A 108 7.81 13.66 -3.13
CA ILE A 108 8.03 13.82 -4.57
C ILE A 108 6.78 14.40 -5.24
N PHE A 109 5.60 13.85 -4.96
CA PHE A 109 4.35 14.35 -5.53
C PHE A 109 3.99 15.78 -5.10
N ASP A 110 4.40 16.20 -3.90
CA ASP A 110 4.20 17.57 -3.42
C ASP A 110 5.17 18.57 -4.08
N GLN A 111 6.28 18.11 -4.65
CA GLN A 111 7.32 18.95 -5.27
C GLN A 111 7.18 19.10 -6.79
N ILE A 112 6.49 18.18 -7.44
CA ILE A 112 6.30 18.18 -8.89
C ILE A 112 5.05 18.95 -9.31
N GLU A 113 5.05 19.43 -10.55
CA GLU A 113 3.89 20.11 -11.12
C GLU A 113 2.73 19.12 -11.33
N ARG A 114 1.60 19.36 -10.64
CA ARG A 114 0.38 18.60 -10.84
C ARG A 114 -0.10 18.73 -12.30
N PRO A 115 -0.37 17.62 -13.00
CA PRO A 115 -0.98 17.64 -14.32
C PRO A 115 -2.33 18.37 -14.32
N ASN A 116 -2.68 19.01 -15.45
CA ASN A 116 -4.00 19.63 -15.62
C ASN A 116 -5.11 18.64 -15.24
N PRO A 117 -6.01 18.98 -14.29
CA PRO A 117 -7.10 18.10 -13.86
C PRO A 117 -7.98 17.58 -15.01
N GLN A 118 -8.12 18.34 -16.10
CA GLN A 118 -8.86 17.90 -17.28
C GLN A 118 -8.24 16.67 -17.97
N ILE A 119 -6.95 16.44 -17.77
CA ILE A 119 -6.24 15.25 -18.27
C ILE A 119 -6.43 14.09 -17.29
N THR A 120 -6.43 14.35 -15.97
CA THR A 120 -6.47 13.32 -14.92
C THR A 120 -7.87 12.90 -14.47
N GLN A 121 -8.91 13.60 -14.94
CA GLN A 121 -10.29 13.30 -14.60
C GLN A 121 -10.84 12.11 -15.40
N LEU A 122 -11.45 11.17 -14.70
CA LEU A 122 -12.22 10.06 -15.28
C LEU A 122 -13.62 10.51 -15.70
N SER A 123 -14.28 9.72 -16.55
CA SER A 123 -15.69 9.93 -16.90
C SER A 123 -16.65 9.84 -15.71
N SER A 124 -16.24 9.23 -14.60
CA SER A 124 -16.98 9.23 -13.33
C SER A 124 -16.93 10.57 -12.59
N GLY A 125 -16.06 11.49 -13.01
CA GLY A 125 -15.79 12.76 -12.32
C GLY A 125 -14.61 12.71 -11.35
N ASP A 126 -14.08 11.52 -11.04
CA ASP A 126 -12.95 11.34 -10.11
C ASP A 126 -11.62 11.74 -10.75
N ASP A 127 -10.75 12.41 -9.99
CA ASP A 127 -9.38 12.73 -10.41
C ASP A 127 -8.40 11.61 -10.02
N LEU A 128 -7.73 11.01 -11.01
CA LEU A 128 -6.75 9.95 -10.81
C LEU A 128 -5.51 10.40 -10.02
N TRP A 129 -5.11 11.67 -10.15
CA TRP A 129 -3.99 12.23 -9.39
C TRP A 129 -4.31 12.24 -7.89
N GLU A 130 -5.46 12.81 -7.53
CA GLU A 130 -5.91 12.86 -6.13
C GLU A 130 -6.16 11.47 -5.58
N ARG A 131 -6.75 10.57 -6.38
CA ARG A 131 -6.96 9.18 -5.98
C ARG A 131 -5.66 8.43 -5.71
N ALA A 132 -4.62 8.66 -6.51
CA ALA A 132 -3.30 8.09 -6.28
C ALA A 132 -2.68 8.61 -4.97
N LEU A 133 -2.77 9.92 -4.72
CA LEU A 133 -2.31 10.53 -3.46
C LEU A 133 -3.04 9.98 -2.24
N LEU A 134 -4.38 9.89 -2.30
CA LEU A 134 -5.19 9.33 -1.23
C LEU A 134 -4.80 7.87 -0.95
N ALA A 135 -4.53 7.07 -1.98
CA ALA A 135 -4.11 5.69 -1.79
C ALA A 135 -2.70 5.57 -1.15
N LEU A 136 -1.79 6.51 -1.43
CA LEU A 136 -0.49 6.59 -0.77
C LEU A 136 -0.63 7.04 0.70
N ASP A 137 -1.52 7.99 0.98
CA ASP A 137 -1.82 8.44 2.34
C ASP A 137 -2.44 7.32 3.17
N ASP A 138 -3.40 6.58 2.61
CA ASP A 138 -4.02 5.42 3.24
C ASP A 138 -2.98 4.36 3.62
N LEU A 139 -1.98 4.14 2.77
CA LEU A 139 -0.86 3.25 3.10
C LEU A 139 -0.02 3.82 4.24
N THR A 140 0.30 5.11 4.19
CA THR A 140 1.13 5.81 5.18
C THR A 140 0.49 5.81 6.57
N GLN A 141 -0.82 6.05 6.65
CA GLN A 141 -1.61 6.13 7.89
C GLN A 141 -2.12 4.77 8.40
N PHE A 142 -1.66 3.67 7.80
CA PHE A 142 -2.13 2.33 8.17
C PHE A 142 -1.91 1.99 9.66
N GLN A 143 -0.84 2.49 10.28
CA GLN A 143 -0.57 2.24 11.71
C GLN A 143 -1.61 2.94 12.59
N ASP A 144 -1.89 4.22 12.33
CA ASP A 144 -2.90 5.00 13.07
C ASP A 144 -4.28 4.35 12.96
N TYR A 145 -4.60 3.82 11.77
CA TYR A 145 -5.82 3.06 11.54
C TYR A 145 -5.91 1.79 12.40
N LEU A 146 -4.82 1.03 12.52
CA LEU A 146 -4.78 -0.15 13.38
C LEU A 146 -4.91 0.21 14.87
N GLU A 147 -4.33 1.32 15.29
CA GLU A 147 -4.41 1.80 16.67
C GLU A 147 -5.83 2.26 17.02
N ALA A 148 -6.48 3.02 16.13
CA ALA A 148 -7.88 3.41 16.28
C ALA A 148 -8.80 2.18 16.41
N LEU A 149 -8.59 1.15 15.61
CA LEU A 149 -9.37 -0.09 15.66
C LEU A 149 -9.16 -0.89 16.96
N ARG A 150 -7.99 -0.77 17.61
CA ARG A 150 -7.74 -1.41 18.92
C ARG A 150 -8.40 -0.67 20.07
N ALA A 151 -8.65 0.64 19.90
CA ALA A 151 -9.30 1.48 20.90
C ALA A 151 -10.84 1.43 20.85
N SER A 152 -11.42 0.93 19.75
CA SER A 152 -12.86 0.72 19.55
C SER A 152 -13.33 -0.68 19.99
#